data_AF-A0A318LIW2-F1
#
_entry.id   AF-A0A318LIW2-F1
#
_cell.length_a   1.000
_cell.length_b   1.000
_cell.length_c   1.000
_cell.angle_alpha   90.00
_cell.angle_beta   90.00
_cell.angle_gamma   90.00
#
_symmetry.space_group_name_H-M   'P 1'
#
loop_
_entity.id
_entity.type
_entity.pdbx_description
1 polymer ?
#
loop_
_entity_poly.entity_id
_entity_poly.type
_entity_poly.pdbx_seq_one_letter_code
_entity_poly.pdbx_strand_id
1 'polypeptide(L)'
;MSFDQLRQSLAEVHSGLSDARAHTDRAKELLEEYRRVMVDAQVQAQPWLPPQLGRALEQLETDTGRLAGAGELLSNYEARL
;
A
#
# COMPACT_ATOMS: atom_id res chain seq x y z
N MET A 1 3.25 -32.43 -5.34
CA MET A 1 4.01 -31.17 -5.52
C MET A 1 5.44 -31.43 -5.11
N SER A 2 6.41 -31.04 -5.93
CA SER A 2 7.84 -31.13 -5.56
C SER A 2 8.29 -29.89 -4.78
N PHE A 3 9.39 -30.02 -4.04
CA PHE A 3 9.98 -28.92 -3.27
C PHE A 3 10.34 -27.71 -4.15
N ASP A 4 10.83 -27.95 -5.37
CA ASP A 4 11.13 -26.89 -6.33
C ASP A 4 9.90 -26.11 -6.78
N GLN A 5 8.76 -26.79 -6.97
CA GLN A 5 7.50 -26.13 -7.31
C GLN A 5 6.99 -25.22 -6.18
N LEU A 6 7.17 -25.64 -4.92
CA LEU A 6 6.82 -24.82 -3.77
C LEU A 6 7.72 -23.58 -3.72
N ARG A 7 9.03 -23.76 -3.88
CA ARG A 7 10.02 -22.67 -3.85
C ARG A 7 9.76 -21.63 -4.96
N GLN A 8 9.37 -22.10 -6.14
CA GLN A 8 9.03 -21.23 -7.26
C GLN A 8 7.73 -20.45 -7.02
N SER A 9 6.69 -21.11 -6.51
CA SER A 9 5.44 -20.42 -6.14
C SER A 9 5.64 -19.36 -5.05
N LEU A 10 6.54 -19.62 -4.10
CA LEU A 10 6.87 -18.68 -3.03
C LEU A 10 7.61 -17.45 -3.57
N ALA A 11 8.54 -17.66 -4.51
CA ALA A 11 9.25 -16.57 -5.19
C ALA A 11 8.31 -15.69 -6.03
N GLU A 12 7.34 -16.30 -6.73
CA GLU A 12 6.33 -15.58 -7.51
C GLU A 12 5.41 -14.73 -6.61
N VAL A 13 4.97 -15.29 -5.48
CA VAL A 13 4.17 -14.55 -4.48
C VAL A 13 4.97 -13.40 -3.87
N HIS A 14 6.25 -13.61 -3.55
CA HIS A 14 7.12 -12.56 -3.01
C HIS A 14 7.36 -11.42 -4.01
N SER A 15 7.57 -11.77 -5.29
CA SER A 15 7.68 -10.78 -6.37
C SER A 15 6.39 -9.97 -6.52
N GLY A 16 5.23 -10.63 -6.55
CA GLY A 16 3.94 -9.96 -6.66
C GLY A 16 3.63 -9.04 -5.47
N LEU A 17 4.07 -9.42 -4.26
CA LEU A 17 3.93 -8.58 -3.07
C LEU A 17 4.83 -7.33 -3.13
N SER A 18 6.06 -7.48 -3.63
CA SER A 18 6.98 -6.34 -3.87
C SER A 18 6.39 -5.36 -4.88
N ASP A 19 5.83 -5.87 -5.98
CA ASP A 19 5.20 -5.04 -7.00
C ASP A 19 3.95 -4.32 -6.46
N ALA A 20 3.10 -5.03 -5.72
CA ALA A 20 1.93 -4.44 -5.07
C ALA A 20 2.31 -3.33 -4.08
N ARG A 21 3.41 -3.50 -3.35
CA ARG A 21 3.95 -2.47 -2.45
C ARG A 21 4.42 -1.25 -3.22
N ALA A 22 5.19 -1.45 -4.29
CA ALA A 22 5.64 -0.35 -5.15
C ALA A 22 4.45 0.43 -5.76
N HIS A 23 3.40 -0.27 -6.19
CA HIS A 23 2.18 0.36 -6.69
C HIS A 23 1.44 1.14 -5.60
N THR A 24 1.40 0.63 -4.37
CA THR A 24 0.75 1.29 -3.22
C THR A 24 1.52 2.55 -2.81
N ASP A 25 2.85 2.48 -2.77
CA ASP A 25 3.70 3.63 -2.50
C ASP A 25 3.53 4.71 -3.58
N ARG A 26 3.48 4.30 -4.86
CA ARG A 26 3.21 5.22 -5.97
C ARG A 26 1.81 5.84 -5.89
N ALA A 27 0.80 5.07 -5.48
CA ALA A 27 -0.55 5.59 -5.27
C ALA A 27 -0.60 6.59 -4.12
N LYS A 28 0.15 6.37 -3.02
CA LYS A 28 0.28 7.33 -1.94
C LYS A 28 0.93 8.63 -2.39
N GLU A 29 2.03 8.55 -3.15
CA GLU A 29 2.69 9.74 -3.71
C GLU A 29 1.72 10.57 -4.56
N LEU A 30 0.96 9.91 -5.44
CA LEU A 30 -0.04 10.57 -6.29
C LEU A 30 -1.17 11.21 -5.48
N LEU A 31 -1.62 10.56 -4.41
CA LEU A 31 -2.64 11.11 -3.50
C LEU A 31 -2.10 12.29 -2.68
N GLU A 32 -0.84 12.26 -2.25
CA GLU A 32 -0.20 13.37 -1.57
C GLU A 32 0.01 14.57 -2.50
N GLU A 33 0.43 14.31 -3.74
CA GLU A 33 0.57 15.32 -4.78
C GLU A 33 -0.79 15.95 -5.11
N TYR A 34 -1.82 15.13 -5.29
CA TYR A 34 -3.20 15.60 -5.47
C TYR A 34 -3.68 16.42 -4.26
N ARG A 35 -3.39 15.98 -3.03
CA ARG A 35 -3.73 16.73 -1.81
C ARG A 35 -3.03 18.09 -1.78
N ARG A 36 -1.75 18.18 -2.15
CA ARG A 36 -1.02 19.45 -2.23
C ARG A 36 -1.63 20.39 -3.26
N VAL A 37 -1.87 19.90 -4.47
CA VAL A 37 -2.51 20.68 -5.54
C VAL A 37 -3.91 21.16 -5.13
N MET A 38 -4.69 20.29 -4.49
CA MET A 38 -6.00 20.66 -3.96
C MET A 38 -5.88 21.70 -2.85
N VAL A 39 -4.98 21.53 -1.88
CA VAL A 39 -4.77 22.52 -0.81
C VAL A 39 -4.30 23.86 -1.38
N ASP A 40 -3.39 23.88 -2.35
CA ASP A 40 -2.91 25.11 -2.99
C ASP A 40 -4.01 25.79 -3.81
N ALA A 41 -4.79 25.01 -4.58
CA ALA A 41 -5.96 25.50 -5.30
C ALA A 41 -7.06 25.98 -4.34
N GLN A 42 -7.13 25.41 -3.15
CA GLN A 42 -8.13 25.68 -2.13
C GLN A 42 -7.75 26.84 -1.19
N VAL A 43 -6.45 27.09 -1.02
CA VAL A 43 -5.91 28.35 -0.50
C VAL A 43 -6.26 29.50 -1.45
N GLN A 44 -6.31 29.24 -2.76
CA GLN A 44 -6.81 30.21 -3.75
C GLN A 44 -8.34 30.29 -3.84
N ALA A 45 -9.07 29.21 -3.54
CA ALA A 45 -10.53 29.15 -3.62
C ALA A 45 -11.11 28.43 -2.39
N GLN A 46 -11.79 29.19 -1.51
CA GLN A 46 -12.44 28.79 -0.24
C GLN A 46 -12.55 27.27 0.07
N PRO A 47 -12.18 26.84 1.30
CA PRO A 47 -11.96 25.45 1.66
C PRO A 47 -13.22 24.59 1.68
N TRP A 48 -13.40 23.80 0.63
CA TRP A 48 -14.26 22.62 0.58
C TRP A 48 -13.43 21.37 0.26
N LEU A 49 -12.98 20.68 1.31
CA LEU A 49 -12.43 19.34 1.19
C LEU A 49 -13.60 18.33 1.14
N PRO A 50 -13.70 17.48 0.10
CA PRO A 50 -14.76 16.47 0.04
C PRO A 50 -14.58 15.44 1.15
N PRO A 51 -15.63 15.12 1.94
CA PRO A 51 -15.55 14.15 3.04
C PRO A 51 -15.14 12.73 2.59
N GLN A 52 -15.26 12.42 1.30
CA GLN A 52 -14.82 11.17 0.71
C GLN A 52 -13.29 11.01 0.74
N LEU A 53 -12.54 12.11 0.71
CA LEU A 53 -11.07 12.09 0.67
C LEU A 53 -10.50 11.71 2.04
N GLY A 54 -11.12 12.16 3.14
CA GLY A 54 -10.78 11.72 4.50
C GLY A 54 -11.00 10.21 4.69
N ARG A 55 -12.15 9.70 4.23
CA ARG A 55 -12.46 8.26 4.30
C ARG A 55 -11.50 7.42 3.46
N ALA A 56 -11.11 7.90 2.29
CA ALA A 56 -10.15 7.20 1.43
C ALA A 56 -8.78 7.10 2.11
N LEU A 57 -8.34 8.14 2.81
CA LEU A 57 -7.07 8.14 3.56
C LEU A 57 -7.10 7.18 4.75
N GLU A 58 -8.16 7.19 5.56
CA GLU A 58 -8.33 6.25 6.68
C GLU A 58 -8.36 4.78 6.22
N GLN A 59 -9.02 4.52 5.09
CA GLN A 59 -9.05 3.18 4.48
C GLN A 59 -7.64 2.75 4.04
N LEU A 60 -6.88 3.65 3.42
CA LEU A 60 -5.52 3.38 2.97
C LEU A 60 -4.55 3.12 4.14
N GLU A 61 -4.71 3.83 5.25
CA GLU A 61 -3.95 3.59 6.48
C GLU A 61 -4.24 2.20 7.05
N THR A 62 -5.52 1.82 7.11
CA THR A 62 -5.95 0.50 7.58
C THR A 62 -5.38 -0.61 6.70
N ASP A 63 -5.44 -0.45 5.38
CA ASP A 63 -4.94 -1.45 4.44
C ASP A 63 -3.40 -1.53 4.46
N THR A 64 -2.71 -0.41 4.65
CA THR A 64 -1.24 -0.39 4.86
C THR A 64 -0.86 -1.18 6.12
N GLY A 65 -1.59 -0.98 7.23
CA GLY A 65 -1.32 -1.70 8.48
C GLY A 65 -1.52 -3.21 8.35
N ARG A 66 -2.55 -3.64 7.61
CA ARG A 66 -2.79 -5.07 7.33
C ARG A 66 -1.68 -5.69 6.48
N LEU A 67 -1.20 -4.98 5.47
CA LEU A 67 -0.09 -5.43 4.63
C LEU A 67 1.23 -5.52 5.41
N ALA A 68 1.50 -4.56 6.30
CA ALA A 68 2.68 -4.61 7.17
C ALA A 68 2.65 -5.84 8.11
N GLY A 69 1.50 -6.10 8.76
CA GLY A 69 1.34 -7.27 9.62
C GLY A 69 1.44 -8.60 8.86
N ALA A 70 0.90 -8.67 7.64
CA ALA A 70 1.06 -9.84 6.77
C ALA A 70 2.52 -10.07 6.38
N GLY A 71 3.28 -9.00 6.11
CA GLY A 71 4.72 -9.06 5.83
C GLY A 71 5.52 -9.61 7.02
N GLU A 72 5.24 -9.13 8.24
CA GLU A 72 5.90 -9.67 9.45
C GLU A 72 5.60 -11.15 9.68
N LEU A 73 4.36 -11.59 9.43
CA LEU A 73 3.99 -13.00 9.56
C LEU A 73 4.72 -13.89 8.55
N LEU A 74 4.86 -13.41 7.30
CA LEU A 74 5.62 -14.09 6.25
C LEU A 74 7.11 -14.16 6.59
N SER A 75 7.73 -13.05 7.00
CA SER A 75 9.14 -13.04 7.41
C SER A 75 9.41 -13.94 8.61
N ASN A 76 8.49 -14.00 9.58
CA ASN A 76 8.61 -14.91 10.74
C ASN A 76 8.44 -16.39 10.36
N TYR A 77 7.65 -16.68 9.33
CA TYR A 77 7.49 -18.04 8.81
C TYR A 77 8.74 -18.47 8.02
N GLU A 78 9.30 -17.60 7.18
CA GLU A 78 10.55 -17.84 6.46
C GLU A 78 11.76 -18.00 7.38
N ALA A 79 11.83 -17.22 8.47
CA ALA A 79 12.90 -17.36 9.46
C ALA A 79 12.85 -18.69 10.27
N ARG A 80 11.74 -19.44 10.17
CA ARG A 80 11.52 -20.73 10.85
C ARG A 80 11.66 -21.94 9.94
N LEU A 81 11.85 -21.72 8.64
CA LEU A 81 12.20 -22.74 7.64
C LEU A 81 13.71 -22.94 7.59
#